data_AF-A4ZW81-F1
#
_entry.id   AF-A4ZW81-F1
#
_cell.length_a   1.000
_cell.length_b   1.000
_cell.length_c   1.000
_cell.angle_alpha   90.00
_cell.angle_beta   90.00
_cell.angle_gamma   90.00
#
_symmetry.space_group_name_H-M   'P 1'
#
loop_
_entity.id
_entity.type
_entity.pdbx_description
1 polymer ?
#
loop_
_entity_poly.entity_id
_entity_poly.type
_entity_poly.pdbx_seq_one_letter_code
_entity_poly.pdbx_strand_id
1 'polypeptide(L)'
;EDKTEWGQRTGWIYGSVTEDVVTGYRMHNRGWKSVYCVTKRDAFRGTAPINLTDRLHQVLRWATGSVEIFFSRNNALLASSRMKFLQRIAYLNVGIYPFTSVLLIVYCFLPALSLFSGQFIVSSLNVTFLVYLLIITITLCMLAVLEIKWSGIELEEWWRNEQFWV
;
A
#
# COMPACT_ATOMS: atom_id res chain seq x y z
N GLU A 1 -29.18 -18.08 -2.49
CA GLU A 1 -29.25 -17.51 -1.13
C GLU A 1 -30.36 -16.44 -1.08
N ASP A 2 -31.60 -16.84 -1.33
CA ASP A 2 -32.71 -15.89 -1.26
C ASP A 2 -33.07 -15.61 0.20
N LYS A 3 -33.06 -14.32 0.57
CA LYS A 3 -33.45 -13.78 1.89
C LYS A 3 -32.61 -14.22 3.10
N THR A 4 -31.43 -14.79 2.90
CA THR A 4 -30.51 -15.11 3.99
C THR A 4 -29.40 -14.06 4.16
N GLU A 5 -28.89 -13.86 5.37
CA GLU A 5 -27.76 -12.95 5.64
C GLU A 5 -26.39 -13.48 5.19
N TRP A 6 -26.36 -14.64 4.54
CA TRP A 6 -25.17 -15.22 3.88
C TRP A 6 -24.70 -14.29 2.75
N GLY A 7 -23.39 -14.14 2.59
CA GLY A 7 -22.81 -13.21 1.61
C GLY A 7 -22.87 -11.73 2.01
N GLN A 8 -23.92 -11.32 2.74
CA GLN A 8 -24.14 -9.94 3.15
C GLN A 8 -23.54 -9.60 4.51
N ARG A 9 -23.70 -10.48 5.51
CA ARG A 9 -23.22 -10.30 6.90
C ARG A 9 -22.45 -11.49 7.46
N THR A 10 -22.68 -12.67 6.91
CA THR A 10 -22.18 -13.95 7.41
C THR A 10 -21.45 -14.70 6.30
N GLY A 11 -20.25 -15.20 6.59
CA GLY A 11 -19.39 -15.86 5.61
C GLY A 11 -18.53 -14.89 4.80
N TRP A 12 -18.15 -15.31 3.59
CA TRP A 12 -17.46 -14.48 2.61
C TRP A 12 -18.36 -13.34 2.14
N ILE A 13 -17.81 -12.14 2.01
CA ILE A 13 -18.59 -10.96 1.64
C ILE A 13 -18.66 -10.89 0.13
N TYR A 14 -19.86 -11.06 -0.42
CA TYR A 14 -20.05 -11.05 -1.86
C TYR A 14 -20.03 -9.64 -2.44
N GLY A 15 -19.47 -9.53 -3.65
CA GLY A 15 -19.60 -8.33 -4.48
C GLY A 15 -18.45 -7.33 -4.32
N SER A 16 -17.26 -7.81 -3.97
CA SER A 16 -16.03 -7.03 -4.14
C SER A 16 -14.97 -7.89 -4.82
N VAL A 17 -14.08 -7.28 -5.61
CA VAL A 17 -12.95 -8.01 -6.21
C VAL A 17 -11.91 -8.44 -5.14
N THR A 18 -11.96 -7.82 -3.95
CA THR A 18 -11.08 -8.05 -2.79
C THR A 18 -11.87 -8.40 -1.53
N GLU A 19 -12.71 -9.43 -1.64
CA GLU A 19 -13.55 -9.95 -0.54
C GLU A 19 -12.73 -10.36 0.69
N ASP A 20 -11.47 -10.76 0.49
CA ASP A 20 -10.53 -11.17 1.53
C ASP A 20 -10.21 -10.04 2.52
N VAL A 21 -9.84 -8.86 2.03
CA VAL A 21 -9.53 -7.69 2.85
C VAL A 21 -10.79 -7.19 3.55
N VAL A 22 -11.93 -7.18 2.86
CA VAL A 22 -13.21 -6.71 3.42
C VAL A 22 -13.71 -7.65 4.52
N THR A 23 -13.56 -8.96 4.34
CA THR A 23 -13.97 -9.96 5.32
C THR A 23 -13.12 -9.84 6.58
N GLY A 24 -11.80 -9.73 6.43
CA GLY A 24 -10.89 -9.49 7.55
C GLY A 24 -11.20 -8.18 8.29
N TYR A 25 -11.45 -7.10 7.55
CA TYR A 25 -11.84 -5.81 8.13
C TYR A 25 -13.12 -5.91 8.96
N ARG A 26 -14.18 -6.56 8.46
CA ARG A 26 -15.44 -6.73 9.22
C ARG A 26 -15.25 -7.60 10.45
N MET A 27 -14.44 -8.66 10.39
CA MET A 27 -14.13 -9.48 11.56
C MET A 27 -13.38 -8.65 12.61
N HIS A 28 -12.35 -7.89 12.23
CA HIS A 28 -11.66 -7.01 13.17
C HIS A 28 -12.57 -5.91 13.73
N ASN A 29 -13.51 -5.40 12.93
CA ASN A 29 -14.51 -4.43 13.39
C ASN A 29 -15.46 -5.00 14.45
N ARG A 30 -15.64 -6.33 14.48
CA ARG A 30 -16.38 -7.05 15.54
C ARG A 30 -15.53 -7.33 16.79
N GLY A 31 -14.25 -6.97 16.81
CA GLY A 31 -13.33 -7.13 17.95
C GLY A 31 -12.45 -8.38 17.89
N TRP A 32 -12.44 -9.11 16.76
CA TRP A 32 -11.56 -10.24 16.57
C TRP A 32 -10.09 -9.80 16.46
N LYS A 33 -9.16 -10.69 16.81
CA LYS A 33 -7.71 -10.46 16.70
C LYS A 33 -7.10 -11.52 15.79
N SER A 34 -6.30 -11.10 14.81
CA SER A 34 -5.47 -11.98 14.00
C SER A 34 -4.10 -12.19 14.66
N VAL A 35 -3.48 -13.35 14.38
CA VAL A 35 -2.11 -13.66 14.78
C VAL A 35 -1.33 -14.03 13.53
N TYR A 36 -0.19 -13.39 13.33
CA TYR A 36 0.75 -13.71 12.26
C TYR A 36 1.88 -14.58 12.84
N CYS A 37 2.03 -15.80 12.31
CA CYS A 37 3.04 -16.76 12.79
C CYS A 37 3.97 -17.13 11.64
N VAL A 38 5.23 -16.70 11.74
CA VAL A 38 6.29 -17.09 10.81
C VAL A 38 7.01 -18.29 11.40
N THR A 39 6.91 -19.42 10.72
CA THR A 39 7.62 -20.64 11.08
C THR A 39 8.98 -20.65 10.38
N LYS A 40 10.00 -21.28 11.00
CA LYS A 40 11.37 -21.34 10.46
C LYS A 40 11.46 -22.00 9.07
N ARG A 41 10.47 -22.82 8.73
CA ARG A 41 10.32 -23.45 7.41
C ARG A 41 8.98 -23.00 6.84
N ASP A 42 8.96 -22.62 5.57
CA ASP A 42 7.72 -22.20 4.92
C ASP A 42 6.66 -23.31 5.04
N ALA A 43 5.65 -23.08 5.86
CA ALA A 43 4.55 -24.02 6.05
C ALA A 43 3.64 -24.08 4.81
N PHE A 44 3.63 -23.02 4.00
CA PHE A 44 2.84 -22.91 2.78
C PHE A 44 3.76 -22.51 1.62
N ARG A 45 3.80 -23.35 0.57
CA ARG A 45 4.53 -23.07 -0.67
C ARG A 45 3.54 -23.11 -1.84
N GLY A 46 3.52 -22.06 -2.62
CA GLY A 46 2.72 -21.94 -3.83
C GLY A 46 3.59 -21.62 -5.04
N THR A 47 3.10 -21.95 -6.23
CA THR A 47 3.75 -21.57 -7.49
C THR A 47 3.46 -20.12 -7.82
N ALA A 48 4.52 -19.33 -8.00
CA ALA A 48 4.43 -17.96 -8.46
C ALA A 48 4.26 -17.89 -10.00
N PRO A 49 3.46 -16.96 -10.54
CA PRO A 49 3.45 -16.70 -11.97
C PRO A 49 4.84 -16.28 -12.45
N ILE A 50 5.29 -16.95 -13.52
CA ILE A 50 6.57 -16.71 -14.19
C ILE A 50 6.43 -15.59 -15.23
N ASN A 51 5.21 -15.36 -15.73
CA ASN A 51 4.93 -14.38 -16.75
C ASN A 51 4.63 -12.99 -16.17
N LEU A 52 5.16 -11.94 -16.80
CA LEU A 52 4.98 -10.55 -16.38
C LEU A 52 3.52 -10.08 -16.57
N THR A 53 2.86 -10.50 -17.65
CA THR A 53 1.48 -10.10 -17.94
C THR A 53 0.53 -10.54 -16.82
N ASP A 54 0.68 -11.77 -16.34
CA ASP A 54 -0.14 -12.31 -15.25
C ASP A 54 0.10 -11.56 -13.94
N ARG A 55 1.35 -11.16 -13.69
CA ARG A 55 1.73 -10.34 -12.54
C ARG A 55 1.11 -8.95 -12.59
N LEU A 56 1.15 -8.28 -13.73
CA LEU A 56 0.52 -6.97 -13.90
C LEU A 56 -1.00 -7.03 -13.73
N HIS A 57 -1.64 -8.05 -14.30
CA HIS A 57 -3.08 -8.28 -14.11
C HIS A 57 -3.43 -8.56 -12.64
N GLN A 58 -2.57 -9.25 -11.91
CA GLN A 58 -2.75 -9.49 -10.48
C GLN A 58 -2.68 -8.18 -9.68
N VAL A 59 -1.68 -7.34 -9.91
CA VAL A 59 -1.55 -6.04 -9.24
C VAL A 59 -2.72 -5.11 -9.60
N LEU A 60 -3.15 -5.11 -10.87
CA LEU A 60 -4.31 -4.33 -11.30
C LEU A 60 -5.61 -4.76 -10.59
N ARG A 61 -5.80 -6.06 -10.35
CA ARG A 61 -6.94 -6.55 -9.57
C ARG A 61 -6.88 -6.08 -8.12
N TRP A 62 -5.69 -6.10 -7.50
CA TRP A 62 -5.51 -5.58 -6.14
C TRP A 62 -5.81 -4.07 -6.07
N ALA A 63 -5.31 -3.29 -7.02
CA ALA A 63 -5.57 -1.86 -7.08
C ALA A 63 -7.06 -1.55 -7.25
N THR A 64 -7.73 -2.24 -8.19
CA THR A 64 -9.18 -2.10 -8.42
C THR A 64 -9.98 -2.44 -7.16
N GLY A 65 -9.65 -3.55 -6.50
CA GLY A 65 -10.30 -3.95 -5.26
C GLY A 65 -10.05 -2.95 -4.12
N SER A 66 -8.84 -2.41 -3.96
CA SER A 66 -8.57 -1.36 -2.97
C SER A 66 -9.39 -0.09 -3.20
N VAL A 67 -9.54 0.35 -4.46
CA VAL A 67 -10.38 1.51 -4.81
C VAL A 67 -11.85 1.22 -4.54
N GLU A 68 -12.31 0.01 -4.87
CA GLU A 68 -13.69 -0.43 -4.59
C GLU A 68 -13.98 -0.41 -3.09
N ILE A 69 -13.06 -0.92 -2.25
CA ILE A 69 -13.19 -0.87 -0.78
C ILE A 69 -13.28 0.57 -0.28
N PHE A 70 -12.48 1.48 -0.84
CA PHE A 70 -12.46 2.88 -0.46
C PHE A 70 -13.79 3.59 -0.76
N PHE A 71 -14.38 3.34 -1.94
CA PHE A 71 -15.69 3.90 -2.31
C PHE A 71 -16.89 3.13 -1.73
N SER A 72 -16.69 1.88 -1.30
CA SER A 72 -17.75 1.05 -0.74
C SER A 72 -18.19 1.52 0.65
N ARG A 73 -19.40 1.09 1.04
CA ARG A 73 -20.06 1.42 2.32
C ARG A 73 -19.28 0.93 3.56
N ASN A 74 -18.26 0.09 3.38
CA ASN A 74 -17.34 -0.37 4.42
C ASN A 74 -16.08 0.52 4.52
N ASN A 75 -16.22 1.83 4.31
CA ASN A 75 -15.08 2.73 4.33
C ASN A 75 -14.30 2.62 5.66
N ALA A 76 -12.96 2.52 5.61
CA ALA A 76 -12.09 2.44 6.79
C ALA A 76 -12.24 3.67 7.71
N LEU A 77 -12.76 4.77 7.16
CA LEU A 77 -13.13 5.98 7.89
C LEU A 77 -14.41 5.82 8.74
N LEU A 78 -15.27 4.83 8.48
CA LEU A 78 -16.42 4.49 9.32
C LEU A 78 -16.16 3.32 10.28
N ALA A 79 -14.90 2.93 10.47
CA ALA A 79 -14.49 1.93 11.44
C ALA A 79 -15.04 2.23 12.84
N SER A 80 -15.63 1.21 13.48
CA SER A 80 -16.18 1.30 14.83
C SER A 80 -15.08 1.57 15.86
N SER A 81 -15.46 2.18 16.99
CA SER A 81 -14.62 2.44 18.18
C SER A 81 -13.95 1.19 18.77
N ARG A 82 -14.38 -0.01 18.35
CA ARG A 82 -13.83 -1.30 18.82
C ARG A 82 -12.48 -1.67 18.19
N MET A 83 -12.04 -1.01 17.12
CA MET A 83 -10.73 -1.27 16.50
C MET A 83 -9.66 -0.30 17.01
N LYS A 84 -8.43 -0.80 17.12
CA LYS A 84 -7.27 0.03 17.47
C LYS A 84 -7.05 1.11 16.39
N PHE A 85 -6.76 2.33 16.82
CA PHE A 85 -6.52 3.45 15.91
C PHE A 85 -5.42 3.17 14.87
N LEU A 86 -4.31 2.55 15.29
CA LEU A 86 -3.20 2.20 14.38
C LEU A 86 -3.63 1.19 13.30
N GLN A 87 -4.49 0.24 13.66
CA GLN A 87 -5.03 -0.74 12.71
C GLN A 87 -5.96 -0.06 11.70
N ARG A 88 -6.73 0.94 12.13
CA ARG A 88 -7.56 1.76 11.23
C ARG A 88 -6.71 2.52 10.21
N ILE A 89 -5.58 3.10 10.63
CA ILE A 89 -4.65 3.76 9.72
C ILE A 89 -4.05 2.76 8.73
N ALA A 90 -3.67 1.57 9.18
CA ALA A 90 -3.13 0.54 8.28
C ALA A 90 -4.15 0.14 7.19
N TYR A 91 -5.42 -0.05 7.56
CA TYR A 91 -6.49 -0.32 6.58
C TYR A 91 -6.75 0.85 5.64
N LEU A 92 -6.69 2.08 6.16
CA LEU A 92 -6.82 3.28 5.33
C LEU A 92 -5.69 3.38 4.31
N ASN A 93 -4.46 3.05 4.71
CA ASN A 93 -3.29 3.06 3.83
C ASN A 93 -3.46 2.10 2.64
N VAL A 94 -4.02 0.91 2.88
CA VAL A 94 -4.31 -0.08 1.81
C VAL A 94 -5.36 0.44 0.81
N GLY A 95 -6.35 1.20 1.27
CA GLY A 95 -7.36 1.82 0.41
C GLY A 95 -6.84 3.04 -0.36
N ILE A 96 -5.93 3.82 0.24
CA ILE A 96 -5.34 5.02 -0.38
C ILE A 96 -4.20 4.68 -1.36
N TYR A 97 -3.56 3.52 -1.18
CA TYR A 97 -2.42 3.07 -1.99
C TYR A 97 -2.59 3.27 -3.52
N PRO A 98 -3.73 2.96 -4.16
CA PRO A 98 -3.87 3.20 -5.60
C PRO A 98 -3.88 4.69 -5.97
N PHE A 99 -4.33 5.58 -5.08
CA PHE A 99 -4.38 7.02 -5.35
C PHE A 99 -2.99 7.67 -5.32
N THR A 100 -2.03 7.09 -4.59
CA THR A 100 -0.65 7.61 -4.61
C THR A 100 -0.01 7.45 -5.99
N SER A 101 -0.46 6.48 -6.80
CA SER A 101 0.02 6.31 -8.19
C SER A 101 -0.26 7.54 -9.05
N VAL A 102 -1.42 8.20 -8.90
CA VAL A 102 -1.77 9.42 -9.66
C VAL A 102 -0.81 10.55 -9.31
N LEU A 103 -0.52 10.74 -8.03
CA LEU A 103 0.44 11.74 -7.57
C LEU A 103 1.86 11.43 -8.06
N LEU A 104 2.24 10.15 -8.08
CA LEU A 104 3.55 9.70 -8.55
C LEU A 104 3.73 9.92 -10.05
N ILE A 105 2.69 9.66 -10.86
CA ILE A 105 2.69 9.95 -12.30
C ILE A 105 2.90 11.45 -12.53
N VAL A 106 2.15 12.31 -11.84
CA VAL A 106 2.34 13.77 -11.93
C VAL A 106 3.77 14.16 -11.54
N TYR A 107 4.30 13.58 -10.45
CA TYR A 107 5.65 13.83 -10.00
C TYR A 107 6.71 13.41 -11.03
N CYS A 108 6.56 12.27 -11.70
CA CYS A 108 7.45 11.82 -12.77
C CYS A 108 7.41 12.72 -14.01
N PHE A 109 6.26 13.33 -14.30
CA PHE A 109 6.12 14.27 -15.43
C PHE A 109 6.60 15.69 -15.11
N LEU A 110 6.67 16.10 -13.84
CA LEU A 110 7.11 17.45 -13.44
C LEU A 110 8.52 17.81 -13.97
N PRO A 111 9.56 16.96 -13.85
CA PRO A 111 10.87 17.24 -14.42
C PRO A 111 10.84 17.43 -15.94
N ALA A 112 10.12 16.57 -16.66
CA ALA A 112 10.00 16.67 -18.12
C ALA A 112 9.33 17.99 -18.54
N LEU A 113 8.23 18.37 -17.87
CA LEU A 113 7.55 19.64 -18.11
C LEU A 113 8.45 20.85 -17.80
N SER A 114 9.21 20.79 -16.70
CA SER A 114 10.15 21.87 -16.35
C SER A 114 11.25 22.03 -17.40
N LEU A 115 11.72 20.92 -17.99
CA LEU A 115 12.74 20.92 -19.04
C LEU A 115 12.20 21.51 -20.35
N PHE A 116 10.97 21.15 -20.76
CA PHE A 116 10.35 21.65 -21.98
C PHE A 116 9.86 23.10 -21.87
N SER A 117 9.30 23.48 -20.73
CA SER A 117 8.78 24.84 -20.52
C SER A 117 9.87 25.85 -20.15
N GLY A 118 11.07 25.40 -19.79
CA GLY A 118 12.18 26.24 -19.33
C GLY A 118 11.91 26.96 -18.00
N GLN A 119 10.78 26.70 -17.34
CA GLN A 119 10.43 27.24 -16.03
C GLN A 119 10.88 26.25 -14.95
N PHE A 120 11.97 26.59 -14.28
CA PHE A 120 12.43 25.83 -13.11
C PHE A 120 11.53 26.11 -11.91
N ILE A 121 11.03 25.04 -11.29
CA ILE A 121 10.18 25.10 -10.09
C ILE A 121 10.95 25.72 -8.91
N VAL A 122 12.28 25.57 -8.89
CA VAL A 122 13.17 26.19 -7.89
C VAL A 122 13.95 27.31 -8.57
N SER A 123 13.48 28.55 -8.36
CA SER A 123 14.07 29.75 -8.96
C SER A 123 15.37 30.20 -8.29
N SER A 124 15.58 29.87 -7.00
CA SER A 124 16.79 30.23 -6.25
C SER A 124 17.32 29.07 -5.40
N LEU A 125 18.57 28.68 -5.68
CA LEU A 125 19.30 27.72 -4.85
C LEU A 125 19.92 28.46 -3.67
N ASN A 126 19.17 28.53 -2.57
CA ASN A 126 19.70 29.13 -1.33
C ASN A 126 20.50 28.07 -0.55
N VAL A 127 21.58 28.47 0.13
CA VAL A 127 22.43 27.54 0.91
C VAL A 127 21.58 26.81 1.96
N THR A 128 20.64 27.50 2.58
CA THR A 128 19.68 26.91 3.54
C THR A 128 18.83 25.80 2.92
N PHE A 129 18.36 25.98 1.68
CA PHE A 129 17.57 24.96 0.97
C PHE A 129 18.42 23.71 0.69
N LEU A 130 19.66 23.89 0.25
CA LEU A 130 20.58 22.78 -0.01
C LEU A 130 20.91 22.00 1.27
N VAL A 131 21.10 22.69 2.40
CA VAL A 131 21.32 22.06 3.70
C VAL A 131 20.09 21.27 4.15
N TYR A 132 18.88 21.81 3.99
CA TYR A 132 17.65 21.07 4.30
C TYR A 132 17.50 19.83 3.42
N LEU A 133 17.76 19.96 2.11
CA LEU A 133 17.72 18.83 1.18
C LEU A 133 18.71 17.73 1.61
N LEU A 134 19.94 18.11 1.99
CA LEU A 134 20.96 17.19 2.46
C LEU A 134 20.55 16.47 3.76
N ILE A 135 19.96 17.20 4.72
CA ILE A 135 19.50 16.60 5.98
C ILE A 135 18.38 15.60 5.71
N ILE A 136 17.41 15.95 4.84
CA ILE A 136 16.31 15.06 4.48
C ILE A 136 16.83 13.80 3.77
N THR A 137 17.76 13.91 2.83
CA THR A 137 18.30 12.75 2.12
C THR A 137 19.11 11.84 3.06
N ILE A 138 19.95 12.39 3.93
CA ILE A 138 20.72 11.59 4.91
C ILE A 138 19.79 10.88 5.89
N THR A 139 18.77 11.58 6.41
CA THR A 139 17.82 10.98 7.36
C THR A 139 17.00 9.86 6.72
N LEU A 140 16.55 10.02 5.47
CA LEU A 140 15.86 8.96 4.71
C LEU A 140 16.78 7.74 4.48
N CYS A 141 18.02 7.96 4.03
CA CYS A 141 18.98 6.87 3.84
C CYS A 141 19.27 6.11 5.14
N MET A 142 19.43 6.83 6.26
CA MET A 142 19.67 6.21 7.57
C MET A 142 18.48 5.37 8.04
N LEU A 143 17.25 5.85 7.81
CA LEU A 143 16.03 5.11 8.14
C LEU A 143 15.93 3.82 7.31
N ALA A 144 16.18 3.90 6.00
CA ALA A 144 16.18 2.72 5.12
C ALA A 144 17.21 1.67 5.57
N VAL A 145 18.44 2.08 5.88
CA VAL A 145 19.49 1.16 6.36
C VAL A 145 19.11 0.52 7.70
N LEU A 146 18.50 1.29 8.60
CA LEU A 146 18.05 0.78 9.90
C LEU A 146 16.93 -0.25 9.73
N GLU A 147 15.98 0.00 8.84
CA GLU A 147 14.88 -0.92 8.52
C GLU A 147 15.40 -2.22 7.91
N ILE A 148 16.29 -2.14 6.91
CA ILE A 148 16.92 -3.29 6.27
C ILE A 148 17.67 -4.14 7.31
N LYS A 149 18.46 -3.48 8.18
CA LYS A 149 19.23 -4.16 9.23
C LYS A 149 18.34 -4.84 10.27
N TRP A 150 17.22 -4.22 10.64
CA TRP A 150 16.26 -4.81 11.57
C TRP A 150 15.55 -6.00 10.91
N SER A 151 15.09 -5.83 9.68
CA SER A 151 14.30 -6.83 8.96
C SER A 151 15.14 -8.01 8.46
N GLY A 152 16.47 -7.89 8.41
CA GLY A 152 17.37 -8.93 7.93
C GLY A 152 17.21 -9.22 6.43
N ILE A 153 16.71 -8.25 5.66
CA ILE A 153 16.49 -8.35 4.21
C ILE A 153 17.76 -7.90 3.49
N GLU A 154 18.03 -8.43 2.30
CA GLU A 154 19.14 -7.97 1.46
C GLU A 154 18.81 -6.61 0.81
N LEU A 155 19.81 -5.74 0.69
CA LEU A 155 19.61 -4.40 0.13
C LEU A 155 19.13 -4.43 -1.34
N GLU A 156 19.55 -5.45 -2.10
CA GLU A 156 19.08 -5.65 -3.47
C GLU A 156 17.58 -5.96 -3.53
N GLU A 157 17.07 -6.77 -2.60
CA GLU A 157 15.65 -7.12 -2.56
C GLU A 157 14.78 -5.92 -2.19
N TRP A 158 15.24 -5.13 -1.23
CA TRP A 158 14.56 -3.89 -0.85
C TRP A 158 14.50 -2.90 -2.02
N TRP A 159 15.64 -2.67 -2.70
CA TRP A 159 15.71 -1.78 -3.86
C TRP A 159 14.86 -2.26 -5.04
N ARG A 160 14.88 -3.56 -5.34
CA ARG A 160 14.05 -4.16 -6.40
C ARG A 160 12.56 -4.02 -6.09
N ASN A 161 12.18 -4.10 -4.82
CA ASN A 161 10.80 -3.87 -4.40
C ASN A 161 10.37 -2.42 -4.58
N GLU A 162 11.22 -1.45 -4.23
CA GLU A 162 10.93 -0.03 -4.50
C GLU A 162 10.80 0.26 -6.00
N GLN A 163 11.68 -0.31 -6.83
CA GLN A 163 11.59 -0.18 -8.28
C GLN A 163 10.31 -0.80 -8.86
N PHE A 164 9.85 -1.93 -8.31
CA PHE A 164 8.60 -2.56 -8.74
C PHE A 164 7.36 -1.78 -8.26
N TRP A 165 7.49 -1.02 -7.17
CA TRP A 165 6.42 -0.20 -6.63
C TRP A 165 6.16 1.06 -7.47
N VAL A 166 7.21 1.65 -8.04
CA VAL A 166 7.17 2.80 -8.96
C VAL A 166 6.61 2.40 -10.33
#